data_AF-A0A7K0WVY1-F1
#
_entry.id   AF-A0A7K0WVY1-F1
#
_cell.length_a   1.000
_cell.length_b   1.000
_cell.length_c   1.000
_cell.angle_alpha   90.00
_cell.angle_beta   90.00
_cell.angle_gamma   90.00
#
_symmetry.space_group_name_H-M   'P 1'
#
loop_
_entity.id
_entity.type
_entity.pdbx_description
1 polymer ?
#
loop_
_entity_poly.entity_id
_entity_poly.type
_entity_poly.pdbx_seq_one_letter_code
_entity_poly.pdbx_strand_id
1 'polypeptide(L)'
;MPMFRIATHDGDERELRARRVRTLGPDVLLEERRGTGWAVVESVPLHDVAEVRRRIVELDGTARWIVQPLDRPSGLDERTTRGSLR
;
A
#
# COMPACT_ATOMS: atom_id res chain seq x y z
N MET A 1 7.61 5.76 14.06
CA MET A 1 6.94 5.79 12.75
C MET A 1 7.19 4.46 12.08
N PRO A 2 6.17 3.80 11.47
CA PRO A 2 6.38 2.53 10.78
C PRO A 2 7.43 2.64 9.67
N MET A 3 8.11 1.53 9.43
CA MET A 3 9.07 1.37 8.35
C MET A 3 8.44 0.45 7.31
N PHE A 4 8.49 0.86 6.05
CA PHE A 4 8.07 0.05 4.91
C PHE A 4 9.27 -0.23 4.04
N ARG A 5 9.21 -1.34 3.33
CA ARG A 5 10.16 -1.74 2.31
C ARG A 5 9.38 -2.06 1.05
N ILE A 6 9.76 -1.45 -0.05
CA ILE A 6 9.16 -1.66 -1.36
C ILE A 6 10.20 -2.33 -2.23
N ALA A 7 9.86 -3.49 -2.78
CA ALA A 7 10.63 -4.16 -3.81
C ALA A 7 9.89 -4.02 -5.13
N THR A 8 10.61 -3.67 -6.19
CA THR A 8 10.10 -3.55 -7.55
C THR A 8 10.55 -4.71 -8.43
N HIS A 9 9.84 -4.93 -9.53
CA HIS A 9 10.09 -6.05 -10.45
C HIS A 9 11.43 -5.96 -11.19
N ASP A 10 12.01 -4.77 -11.29
CA ASP A 10 13.34 -4.51 -11.84
C ASP A 10 14.48 -4.84 -10.85
N GLY A 11 14.15 -5.22 -9.61
CA GLY A 11 15.09 -5.59 -8.57
C GLY A 11 15.49 -4.46 -7.63
N ASP A 12 14.96 -3.25 -7.82
CA ASP A 12 15.15 -2.15 -6.88
C ASP A 12 14.44 -2.46 -5.53
N GLU A 13 15.11 -2.12 -4.42
CA GLU A 13 14.52 -2.22 -3.08
C GLU A 13 14.81 -0.95 -2.27
N ARG A 14 13.78 -0.39 -1.63
CA ARG A 14 13.89 0.86 -0.87
C ARG A 14 13.15 0.77 0.45
N GLU A 15 13.76 1.32 1.50
CA GLU A 15 13.13 1.44 2.82
C GLU A 15 12.69 2.88 3.10
N LEU A 16 11.43 3.05 3.47
CA LEU A 16 10.79 4.36 3.59
C LEU A 16 9.88 4.45 4.82
N ARG A 17 9.96 5.57 5.54
CA ARG A 17 9.14 5.79 6.74
C ARG A 17 7.79 6.34 6.29
N ALA A 18 6.72 5.63 6.60
CA ALA A 18 5.36 6.06 6.28
C ALA A 18 4.40 5.63 7.38
N ARG A 19 3.20 6.21 7.40
CA ARG A 19 2.14 5.87 8.36
C ARG A 19 1.17 4.85 7.78
N ARG A 20 0.94 4.86 6.46
CA ARG A 20 0.10 3.89 5.76
C ARG A 20 0.56 3.66 4.32
N VAL A 21 0.09 2.56 3.75
CA VAL A 21 0.17 2.23 2.32
C VAL A 21 -1.26 2.21 1.78
N ARG A 22 -1.47 2.72 0.58
CA ARG A 22 -2.77 2.69 -0.11
C ARG A 22 -2.56 2.55 -1.61
N THR A 23 -3.42 1.81 -2.28
CA THR A 23 -3.49 1.85 -3.75
C THR A 23 -4.48 2.92 -4.19
N LEU A 24 -4.08 3.79 -5.11
CA LEU A 24 -4.94 4.80 -5.70
C LEU A 24 -4.75 4.81 -7.21
N GLY A 25 -5.76 4.32 -7.94
CA GLY A 25 -5.65 4.18 -9.39
C GLY A 25 -4.49 3.24 -9.75
N PRO A 26 -3.52 3.69 -10.58
CA PRO A 26 -2.40 2.87 -11.00
C PRO A 26 -1.23 2.87 -10.01
N ASP A 27 -1.32 3.58 -8.88
CA ASP A 27 -0.17 3.81 -8.00
C ASP A 27 -0.35 3.20 -6.61
N VAL A 28 0.77 2.76 -6.03
CA VAL A 28 0.94 2.47 -4.61
C VAL A 28 1.52 3.71 -3.93
N LEU A 29 0.75 4.27 -3.01
CA LEU A 29 1.11 5.46 -2.25
C LEU A 29 1.53 5.09 -0.83
N LEU A 30 2.71 5.55 -0.44
CA LEU A 30 3.12 5.58 0.96
C LEU A 30 2.85 6.97 1.49
N GLU A 31 2.05 7.06 2.54
CA GLU A 31 1.59 8.34 3.05
C GLU A 31 1.95 8.51 4.52
N GLU A 32 2.29 9.74 4.88
CA GLU A 32 2.41 10.18 6.27
C GLU A 32 1.29 11.14 6.65
N ARG A 33 1.01 11.21 7.95
CA ARG A 33 0.01 12.15 8.47
C ARG A 33 0.68 13.52 8.61
N ARG A 34 0.16 14.55 7.93
CA ARG A 34 0.57 15.95 8.08
C ARG A 34 -0.63 16.80 8.49
N GLY A 35 -0.66 17.19 9.77
CA GLY A 35 -1.82 17.86 10.37
C GLY A 35 -3.08 17.00 10.24
N THR A 36 -4.13 17.56 9.64
CA THR A 36 -5.39 16.86 9.36
C THR A 36 -5.37 16.08 8.05
N GLY A 37 -4.35 16.28 7.21
CA GLY A 37 -4.20 15.68 5.88
C GLY A 37 -3.22 14.51 5.82
N TRP A 38 -3.13 13.93 4.64
CA TRP A 38 -2.15 12.93 4.26
C TRP A 38 -1.20 13.52 3.22
N ALA A 39 0.09 13.28 3.38
CA ALA A 39 1.11 13.67 2.41
C ALA A 39 1.76 12.41 1.85
N VAL A 40 1.90 12.36 0.53
CA VAL A 40 2.62 11.29 -0.16
C VAL A 40 4.11 11.44 0.14
N VAL A 41 4.71 10.37 0.65
CA VAL A 41 6.15 10.23 0.87
C VAL A 41 6.78 9.54 -0.33
N GLU A 42 6.08 8.58 -0.93
CA GLU A 42 6.51 7.85 -2.12
C GLU A 42 5.30 7.41 -2.95
N SER A 43 5.47 7.40 -4.27
CA SER A 43 4.48 6.95 -5.24
C SER A 43 5.16 6.04 -6.25
N VAL A 44 4.79 4.76 -6.25
CA VAL A 44 5.35 3.77 -7.18
C VAL A 44 4.22 3.20 -8.03
N PRO A 45 4.38 3.07 -9.36
CA PRO A 45 3.38 2.41 -10.18
C PRO A 45 3.12 0.98 -9.69
N LEU A 46 1.85 0.61 -9.49
CA LEU A 46 1.45 -0.69 -8.97
C LEU A 46 1.98 -1.84 -9.83
N HIS A 47 2.12 -1.65 -11.14
CA HIS A 47 2.65 -2.66 -12.05
C HIS A 47 4.17 -2.86 -11.93
N ASP A 48 4.88 -1.93 -11.29
CA ASP A 48 6.31 -2.06 -10.99
C ASP A 48 6.54 -2.66 -9.60
N VAL A 49 5.56 -2.61 -8.71
CA VAL A 49 5.68 -3.12 -7.32
C VAL A 49 5.56 -4.64 -7.30
N ALA A 50 6.67 -5.30 -6.95
CA ALA A 50 6.70 -6.74 -6.72
C ALA A 50 6.15 -7.09 -5.32
N GLU A 51 6.58 -6.36 -4.29
CA GLU A 51 6.16 -6.62 -2.93
C GLU A 51 6.28 -5.37 -2.05
N VAL A 52 5.34 -5.17 -1.13
CA VAL A 52 5.49 -4.21 -0.03
C VAL A 52 5.54 -4.98 1.28
N ARG A 53 6.53 -4.68 2.11
CA ARG A 53 6.68 -5.21 3.47
C ARG A 53 6.59 -4.11 4.50
N ARG A 54 5.99 -4.42 5.65
CA ARG A 54 5.96 -3.56 6.83
C ARG A 54 6.85 -4.16 7.91
N ARG A 55 7.69 -3.32 8.54
CA ARG A 55 8.48 -3.72 9.70
C ARG A 55 7.58 -3.76 10.94
N ILE A 56 7.56 -4.91 11.60
CA ILE A 56 6.95 -5.10 12.91
C ILE A 56 8.07 -5.27 13.92
N VAL A 57 8.00 -4.50 15.01
CA VAL A 57 8.89 -4.65 16.16
C VAL A 57 8.10 -5.43 17.20
N GLU A 58 8.63 -6.59 17.58
CA GLU A 58 8.03 -7.48 18.57
C GLU A 58 8.35 -6.99 20.00
N LEU A 59 7.65 -7.51 21.01
CA LEU A 59 7.80 -7.08 22.40
C LEU A 59 9.21 -7.33 22.96
N ASP A 60 9.93 -8.32 22.42
CA ASP A 60 11.30 -8.67 22.81
C ASP A 60 12.38 -7.78 22.16
N GLY A 61 11.96 -6.77 21.38
CA GLY A 61 12.85 -5.85 20.69
C GLY A 61 13.39 -6.38 19.35
N THR A 62 13.07 -7.61 18.97
CA THR A 62 13.35 -8.11 17.62
C THR A 62 12.45 -7.44 16.58
N ALA A 63 12.87 -7.47 15.33
CA ALA A 63 12.05 -6.93 14.24
C ALA A 63 12.04 -7.89 13.06
N ARG A 64 10.87 -7.98 12.43
CA ARG A 64 10.68 -8.74 11.19
C ARG A 64 9.90 -7.94 10.19
N TRP A 65 10.05 -8.33 8.93
CA TRP A 65 9.29 -7.79 7.81
C TRP A 65 8.12 -8.73 7.53
N ILE A 66 6.91 -8.18 7.47
CA ILE A 66 5.71 -8.91 7.05
C ILE A 66 5.22 -8.35 5.73
N VAL A 67 4.70 -9.21 4.86
CA VAL A 67 4.05 -8.76 3.63
C VAL A 67 2.85 -7.87 4.00
N GLN A 68 2.84 -6.66 3.46
CA GLN A 68 1.72 -5.73 3.59
C GLN A 68 0.81 -5.94 2.37
N PRO A 69 -0.40 -6.49 2.55
CA PRO A 69 -1.33 -6.60 1.44
C PRO A 69 -1.65 -5.21 0.91
N LEU A 70 -1.63 -5.10 -0.42
CA LEU A 70 -2.10 -3.93 -1.15
C LEU A 70 -3.58 -4.13 -1.44
N ASP A 71 -4.40 -3.18 -1.02
CA ASP A 71 -5.80 -3.14 -1.42
C ASP A 71 -5.82 -2.98 -2.94
N ARG A 72 -6.17 -4.03 -3.70
CA ARG A 72 -6.40 -3.82 -5.13
C ARG A 72 -7.67 -2.98 -5.26
N PRO A 73 -7.73 -2.01 -6.19
CA PRO A 73 -9.00 -1.40 -6.53
C PRO A 73 -9.96 -2.54 -6.88
N SER A 74 -11.01 -2.70 -6.09
CA SER A 74 -12.08 -3.64 -6.41
C SER A 74 -12.77 -3.12 -7.68
N GLY A 75 -12.30 -3.56 -8.84
CA GLY A 75 -12.95 -3.33 -10.13
C GLY A 75 -14.21 -4.17 -10.29
N LEU A 76 -15.05 -4.27 -9.25
CA LEU A 76 -16.30 -5.03 -9.31
C LEU A 76 -17.33 -4.47 -8.33
N ASP A 77 -18.09 -3.49 -8.80
CA ASP A 77 -19.53 -3.39 -8.55
C ASP A 77 -20.24 -3.30 -9.93
N GLU A 78 -19.98 -4.28 -10.81
CA GLU A 78 -20.69 -4.42 -12.10
C GLU A 78 -21.97 -5.27 -12.00
N ARG A 79 -22.50 -5.52 -10.79
CA ARG A 79 -23.79 -6.22 -10.60
C ARG A 79 -24.63 -5.65 -9.46
N THR A 80 -25.17 -4.45 -9.64
CA THR A 80 -26.38 -3.91 -8.97
C THR A 80 -26.70 -2.62 -9.75
N THR A 81 -27.51 -2.59 -10.80
CA THR A 81 -28.94 -2.88 -10.86
C THR A 81 -29.32 -2.91 -12.35
N ARG A 82 -29.62 -4.08 -12.91
CA ARG A 82 -30.44 -4.16 -14.13
C ARG A 82 -31.55 -5.17 -13.89
N GLY A 83 -32.78 -4.69 -13.94
CA GLY A 83 -33.96 -5.54 -14.17
C GLY A 83 -34.81 -5.83 -12.94
N SER A 84 -35.48 -4.81 -12.42
CA SER A 84 -36.88 -4.99 -12.04
C SER A 84 -37.72 -4.03 -12.88
N LEU A 85 -38.91 -4.48 -13.27
CA LEU A 85 -39.87 -3.92 -14.24
C LEU A 85 -39.50 -4.37 -15.68
N ARG A 86 -40.21 -5.30 -16.32
CA ARG A 86 -41.62 -5.70 -16.24
C ARG A 86 -41.76 -7.17 -16.62
#